data_AF-A0A4R0HIY6-F1
#
_entry.id   AF-A0A4R0HIY6-F1
#
_cell.length_a   1.000
_cell.length_b   1.000
_cell.length_c   1.000
_cell.angle_alpha   90.00
_cell.angle_beta   90.00
_cell.angle_gamma   90.00
#
_symmetry.space_group_name_H-M   'P 1'
#
loop_
_entity.id
_entity.type
_entity.pdbx_description
1 polymer ?
#
loop_
_entity_poly.entity_id
_entity_poly.type
_entity_poly.pdbx_seq_one_letter_code
_entity_poly.pdbx_strand_id
1 'polypeptide(L)'
;MSTTSVASRSAVAVPLIAGAAAAVALGVYGRLHDPTGVAIDIAGFSSFQAVKSWLATLAAVLGLLQLASAAALYRGRPQLAPLHRWSGRAAVFVTLPVVAHCLYALGFQYGEPRVLIHSLLGCFFYGAFVVKMLALTRAGAPSWLLPLAGGAVFTGLIGLWLTSALWFFTTFGVIR
;
A
#
# COMPACT_ATOMS: atom_id res chain seq x y z
N MET A 1 0.14 3.29 -38.22
CA MET A 1 -0.16 3.09 -36.79
C MET A 1 -0.48 4.46 -36.20
N SER A 2 -1.74 4.75 -35.85
CA SER A 2 -2.16 6.11 -35.49
C SER A 2 -1.55 6.56 -34.17
N THR A 3 -1.02 7.79 -34.11
CA THR A 3 -0.35 8.40 -32.95
C THR A 3 -1.18 8.32 -31.66
N THR A 4 -2.51 8.40 -31.78
CA THR A 4 -3.48 8.23 -30.67
C THR A 4 -3.42 6.85 -30.02
N SER A 5 -3.17 5.78 -30.79
CA SER A 5 -3.04 4.41 -30.26
C SER A 5 -1.76 4.23 -29.45
N VAL A 6 -0.66 4.86 -29.89
CA VAL A 6 0.64 4.79 -29.21
C VAL A 6 0.58 5.56 -27.88
N ALA A 7 -0.03 6.74 -27.86
CA ALA A 7 -0.22 7.54 -26.65
C ALA A 7 -1.09 6.82 -25.59
N SER A 8 -2.16 6.13 -26.02
CA SER A 8 -2.99 5.33 -25.11
C SER A 8 -2.24 4.12 -24.54
N ARG A 9 -1.44 3.42 -25.37
CA ARG A 9 -0.62 2.29 -24.91
C ARG A 9 0.46 2.71 -23.92
N SER A 10 1.15 3.82 -24.16
CA SER A 10 2.18 4.32 -23.24
C SER A 10 1.58 4.80 -21.91
N ALA A 11 0.36 5.35 -21.92
CA ALA A 11 -0.37 5.72 -20.73
C ALA A 11 -0.65 4.54 -19.78
N VAL A 12 -0.70 3.30 -20.30
CA VAL A 12 -0.89 2.06 -19.52
C VAL A 12 0.42 1.30 -19.29
N ALA A 13 1.28 1.18 -20.31
CA ALA A 13 2.50 0.39 -20.22
C ALA A 13 3.50 0.99 -19.23
N VAL A 14 3.72 2.31 -19.26
CA VAL A 14 4.73 2.94 -18.41
C VAL A 14 4.38 2.84 -16.91
N PRO A 15 3.14 3.09 -16.45
CA PRO A 15 2.80 2.89 -15.05
C PRO A 15 2.99 1.44 -14.60
N LEU A 16 2.59 0.47 -15.43
CA LEU A 16 2.72 -0.95 -15.13
C LEU A 16 4.19 -1.39 -15.04
N ILE A 17 5.03 -0.96 -15.99
CA ILE A 17 6.47 -1.25 -15.97
C ILE A 17 7.12 -0.63 -14.73
N ALA A 18 6.82 0.65 -14.44
CA ALA A 18 7.36 1.31 -13.26
C ALA A 18 6.91 0.66 -11.95
N GLY A 19 5.64 0.24 -11.86
CA GLY A 19 5.12 -0.49 -10.71
C GLY A 19 5.76 -1.87 -10.53
N ALA A 20 5.93 -2.62 -11.63
CA ALA A 20 6.63 -3.90 -11.60
C ALA A 20 8.09 -3.73 -11.17
N ALA A 21 8.79 -2.74 -11.73
CA ALA A 21 10.16 -2.40 -11.33
C ALA A 21 10.25 -2.03 -9.85
N ALA A 22 9.32 -1.22 -9.33
CA ALA A 22 9.28 -0.87 -7.91
C ALA A 22 9.04 -2.10 -7.01
N ALA A 23 8.11 -2.99 -7.38
CA ALA A 23 7.83 -4.21 -6.64
C ALA A 23 9.06 -5.14 -6.59
N VAL A 24 9.71 -5.35 -7.74
CA VAL A 24 10.93 -6.18 -7.82
C VAL A 24 12.07 -5.53 -7.04
N ALA A 25 12.29 -4.22 -7.20
CA ALA A 25 13.34 -3.50 -6.48
C ALA A 25 13.17 -3.59 -4.97
N LEU A 26 11.94 -3.45 -4.45
CA LEU A 26 11.64 -3.61 -3.04
C LEU A 26 11.86 -5.04 -2.55
N GLY A 27 11.49 -6.05 -3.34
CA GLY A 27 11.74 -7.45 -3.01
C GLY A 27 13.24 -7.76 -2.95
N VAL A 28 13.99 -7.31 -3.95
CA VAL A 28 15.46 -7.45 -4.00
C VAL A 28 16.11 -6.71 -2.84
N TYR A 29 15.75 -5.44 -2.62
CA TYR A 29 16.25 -4.65 -1.49
C TYR A 29 15.94 -5.34 -0.17
N GLY A 30 14.68 -5.70 0.08
CA GLY A 30 14.26 -6.34 1.32
C GLY A 30 14.99 -7.67 1.56
N ARG A 31 15.37 -8.38 0.49
CA ARG A 31 16.08 -9.65 0.60
C ARG A 31 17.58 -9.50 0.84
N LEU A 32 18.19 -8.48 0.25
CA LEU A 32 19.65 -8.30 0.23
C LEU A 32 20.16 -7.36 1.32
N HIS A 33 19.33 -6.45 1.81
CA HIS A 33 19.74 -5.57 2.90
C HIS A 33 19.79 -6.34 4.23
N ASP A 34 20.73 -5.97 5.09
CA ASP A 34 20.82 -6.50 6.45
C ASP A 34 19.74 -5.86 7.35
N PRO A 35 18.76 -6.65 7.87
CA PRO A 35 17.72 -6.13 8.75
C PRO A 35 18.33 -5.41 9.95
N THR A 36 17.97 -4.13 10.13
CA THR A 36 18.61 -3.32 11.16
C THR A 36 18.17 -3.69 12.58
N GLY A 37 17.01 -4.34 12.72
CA GLY A 37 16.35 -4.58 14.00
C GLY A 37 15.86 -3.30 14.69
N VAL A 38 16.06 -2.12 14.09
CA VAL A 38 15.67 -0.83 14.66
C VAL A 38 14.24 -0.53 14.24
N ALA A 39 13.37 -0.45 15.24
CA ALA A 39 11.94 -0.25 15.11
C ALA A 39 11.53 1.08 15.74
N ILE A 40 10.53 1.76 15.17
CA ILE A 40 9.99 3.00 15.74
C ILE A 40 9.05 2.62 16.87
N ASP A 41 9.39 3.01 18.09
CA ASP A 41 8.51 2.90 19.24
C ASP A 41 7.92 4.26 19.63
N ILE A 42 6.75 4.25 20.26
CA ILE A 42 6.02 5.45 20.67
C ILE A 42 5.68 5.31 22.15
N ALA A 43 6.01 6.33 22.94
CA ALA A 43 5.69 6.36 24.36
C ALA A 43 4.19 6.11 24.60
N GLY A 44 3.89 5.18 25.52
CA GLY A 44 2.53 4.74 25.82
C GLY A 44 2.07 3.48 25.08
N PHE A 45 2.92 2.90 24.22
CA PHE A 45 2.75 1.54 23.71
C PHE A 45 3.64 0.54 24.45
N SER A 46 3.20 -0.71 24.51
CA SER A 46 3.87 -1.87 25.12
C SER A 46 5.01 -2.41 24.28
N SER A 47 5.00 -2.14 22.98
CA SER A 47 6.07 -2.53 22.05
C SER A 47 5.94 -1.83 20.70
N PHE A 48 7.05 -1.78 19.97
CA PHE A 48 7.06 -1.39 18.56
C PHE A 48 6.11 -2.22 17.68
N GLN A 49 5.85 -3.49 18.03
CA GLN A 49 4.89 -4.33 17.30
C GLN A 49 3.45 -3.87 17.53
N ALA A 50 3.13 -3.42 18.74
CA ALA A 50 1.83 -2.83 19.04
C ALA A 50 1.64 -1.51 18.28
N VAL A 51 2.68 -0.63 18.26
CA VAL A 51 2.68 0.59 17.43
C VAL A 51 2.38 0.27 15.97
N LYS A 52 3.16 -0.64 15.38
CA LYS A 52 2.98 -1.08 13.99
C LYS A 52 1.56 -1.59 13.74
N SER A 53 1.01 -2.42 14.64
CA SER A 53 -0.29 -3.05 14.46
C SER A 53 -1.44 -2.04 14.54
N TRP A 54 -1.36 -1.08 15.45
CA TRP A 54 -2.34 0.01 15.54
C TRP A 54 -2.25 0.98 14.36
N LEU A 55 -1.05 1.37 13.92
CA LEU A 55 -0.88 2.21 12.73
C LEU A 55 -1.36 1.50 11.46
N ALA A 56 -1.07 0.22 11.29
CA ALA A 56 -1.59 -0.57 10.17
C ALA A 56 -3.13 -0.66 10.20
N THR A 57 -3.72 -0.73 11.39
CA THR A 57 -5.18 -0.73 11.57
C THR A 57 -5.80 0.61 11.20
N LEU A 58 -5.18 1.72 11.63
CA LEU A 58 -5.59 3.07 11.20
C LEU A 58 -5.49 3.22 9.68
N ALA A 59 -4.41 2.71 9.06
CA ALA A 59 -4.26 2.70 7.61
C ALA A 59 -5.38 1.89 6.94
N ALA A 60 -5.74 0.71 7.46
CA ALA A 60 -6.84 -0.10 6.92
C ALA A 60 -8.20 0.63 7.01
N VAL A 61 -8.50 1.31 8.12
CA VAL A 61 -9.71 2.14 8.27
C VAL A 61 -9.72 3.28 7.26
N LEU A 62 -8.58 3.99 7.09
CA LEU A 62 -8.46 5.02 6.06
C LEU A 62 -8.60 4.43 4.64
N GLY A 63 -8.15 3.20 4.42
CA GLY A 63 -8.35 2.46 3.18
C GLY A 63 -9.83 2.17 2.87
N LEU A 64 -10.62 1.81 3.89
CA LEU A 64 -12.07 1.65 3.75
C LEU A 64 -12.73 2.99 3.39
N LEU A 65 -12.31 4.07 4.04
CA LEU A 65 -12.76 5.43 3.72
C LEU A 65 -12.38 5.83 2.28
N GLN A 66 -11.20 5.44 1.81
CA GLN A 66 -10.78 5.64 0.41
C GLN A 66 -11.69 4.91 -0.57
N LEU A 67 -12.02 3.64 -0.30
CA LEU A 67 -12.90 2.84 -1.15
C LEU A 67 -14.32 3.43 -1.20
N ALA A 68 -14.87 3.80 -0.04
CA ALA A 68 -16.20 4.40 0.06
C ALA A 68 -16.28 5.77 -0.63
N SER A 69 -15.29 6.65 -0.39
CA SER A 69 -15.24 7.97 -1.03
C SER A 69 -15.00 7.88 -2.54
N ALA A 70 -14.19 6.94 -3.02
CA ALA A 70 -14.02 6.68 -4.45
C ALA A 70 -15.35 6.24 -5.08
N ALA A 71 -16.04 5.25 -4.50
CA ALA A 71 -17.34 4.80 -5.00
C ALA A 71 -18.37 5.94 -5.07
N ALA A 72 -18.37 6.84 -4.10
CA ALA A 72 -19.24 8.01 -4.10
C ALA A 72 -18.87 9.04 -5.19
N LEU A 73 -17.58 9.26 -5.44
CA LEU A 73 -17.10 10.12 -6.53
C LEU A 73 -17.53 9.58 -7.90
N TYR A 74 -17.38 8.27 -8.12
CA TYR A 74 -17.85 7.61 -9.35
C TYR A 74 -19.37 7.66 -9.52
N ARG A 75 -20.12 7.85 -8.43
CA ARG A 75 -21.58 8.08 -8.45
C ARG A 75 -21.96 9.57 -8.53
N GLY A 76 -21.03 10.46 -8.85
CA GLY A 76 -21.32 11.87 -9.09
C GLY A 76 -21.43 12.72 -7.81
N ARG A 77 -20.69 12.39 -6.75
CA ARG A 77 -20.58 13.23 -5.52
C ARG A 77 -19.24 13.97 -5.43
N PRO A 78 -18.98 14.99 -6.28
CA PRO A 78 -17.68 15.67 -6.34
C PRO A 78 -17.30 16.40 -5.04
N GLN A 79 -18.27 16.76 -4.19
CA GLN A 79 -18.03 17.38 -2.89
C GLN A 79 -17.20 16.52 -1.92
N LEU A 80 -17.10 15.20 -2.16
CA LEU A 80 -16.27 14.28 -1.37
C LEU A 80 -14.81 14.24 -1.85
N ALA A 81 -14.44 14.96 -2.90
CA ALA A 81 -13.08 14.94 -3.43
C ALA A 81 -12.02 15.42 -2.42
N PRO A 82 -12.25 16.45 -1.58
CA PRO A 82 -11.32 16.81 -0.52
C PRO A 82 -11.12 15.68 0.51
N LEU A 83 -12.21 15.03 0.94
CA LEU A 83 -12.16 13.89 1.86
C LEU A 83 -11.32 12.75 1.26
N HIS A 84 -11.57 12.40 0.00
CA HIS A 84 -10.80 11.37 -0.70
C HIS A 84 -9.31 11.73 -0.78
N ARG A 85 -8.97 12.96 -1.15
CA ARG A 85 -7.56 13.37 -1.27
C ARG A 85 -6.84 13.37 0.09
N TRP A 86 -7.43 13.98 1.10
CA TRP A 86 -6.77 14.13 2.40
C TRP A 86 -6.70 12.84 3.20
N SER A 87 -7.74 12.00 3.18
CA SER A 87 -7.64 10.69 3.82
C SER A 87 -6.65 9.75 3.10
N GLY A 88 -6.49 9.87 1.77
CA GLY A 88 -5.45 9.16 1.03
C GLY A 88 -4.04 9.60 1.42
N ARG A 89 -3.81 10.90 1.56
CA ARG A 89 -2.51 11.44 2.05
C ARG A 89 -2.21 10.99 3.48
N ALA A 90 -3.22 11.05 4.35
CA ALA A 90 -3.10 10.56 5.72
C ALA A 90 -2.77 9.06 5.76
N ALA A 91 -3.43 8.25 4.91
CA ALA A 91 -3.14 6.81 4.83
C ALA A 91 -1.68 6.55 4.45
N VAL A 92 -1.17 7.22 3.42
CA VAL A 92 0.24 7.09 3.00
C VAL A 92 1.18 7.49 4.14
N PHE A 93 0.92 8.62 4.80
CA PHE A 93 1.74 9.07 5.93
C PHE A 93 1.76 8.07 7.08
N VAL A 94 0.60 7.55 7.48
CA VAL A 94 0.45 6.54 8.54
C VAL A 94 1.16 5.23 8.18
N THR A 95 1.24 4.88 6.90
CA THR A 95 1.98 3.68 6.48
C THR A 95 3.51 3.85 6.49
N LEU A 96 4.06 5.07 6.54
CA LEU A 96 5.52 5.25 6.49
C LEU A 96 6.23 4.56 7.66
N PRO A 97 5.83 4.74 8.94
CA PRO A 97 6.44 4.01 10.04
C PRO A 97 6.18 2.51 9.95
N VAL A 98 5.00 2.08 9.48
CA VAL A 98 4.66 0.66 9.32
C VAL A 98 5.63 -0.02 8.36
N VAL A 99 5.92 0.62 7.22
CA VAL A 99 6.79 0.07 6.20
C VAL A 99 8.26 0.13 6.62
N ALA A 100 8.68 1.16 7.35
CA ALA A 100 10.01 1.16 7.97
C ALA A 100 10.22 -0.11 8.82
N HIS A 101 9.21 -0.51 9.60
CA HIS A 101 9.29 -1.77 10.34
C HIS A 101 9.29 -3.01 9.44
N CYS A 102 8.36 -3.11 8.49
CA CYS A 102 8.24 -4.32 7.67
C CYS A 102 9.46 -4.54 6.75
N LEU A 103 10.00 -3.46 6.19
CA LEU A 103 11.00 -3.53 5.15
C LEU A 103 12.41 -3.27 5.69
N TYR A 104 12.63 -2.23 6.49
CA TYR A 104 13.95 -1.80 6.94
C TYR A 104 14.39 -2.46 8.26
N ALA A 105 13.44 -2.74 9.16
CA ALA A 105 13.77 -3.41 10.41
C ALA A 105 13.86 -4.93 10.25
N LEU A 106 13.00 -5.52 9.39
CA LEU A 106 12.81 -6.98 9.28
C LEU A 106 13.24 -7.59 7.94
N GLY A 107 13.16 -6.85 6.83
CA GLY A 107 13.45 -7.35 5.49
C GLY A 107 12.39 -8.29 4.89
N PHE A 108 12.70 -8.83 3.71
CA PHE A 108 11.92 -9.82 2.99
C PHE A 108 12.29 -11.23 3.48
N GLN A 109 11.29 -12.02 3.89
CA GLN A 109 11.52 -13.36 4.43
C GLN A 109 10.57 -14.40 3.81
N TYR A 110 11.01 -15.65 3.76
CA TYR A 110 10.28 -16.78 3.14
C TYR A 110 10.28 -18.06 3.98
N GLY A 111 10.73 -17.99 5.24
CA GLY A 111 10.81 -19.16 6.12
C GLY A 111 9.47 -19.62 6.71
N GLU A 112 8.44 -18.77 6.67
CA GLU A 112 7.11 -19.07 7.18
C GLU A 112 6.04 -18.53 6.19
N PRO A 113 4.97 -19.29 5.88
CA PRO A 113 4.00 -18.91 4.86
C PRO A 113 3.35 -17.54 5.04
N ARG A 114 2.89 -17.18 6.25
CA ARG A 114 2.28 -15.86 6.49
C ARG A 114 3.29 -14.74 6.27
N VAL A 115 4.53 -14.90 6.72
CA VAL A 115 5.60 -13.90 6.49
C VAL A 115 5.97 -13.80 5.01
N LEU A 116 6.01 -14.92 4.27
CA LEU A 116 6.19 -14.90 2.82
C LEU A 116 5.07 -14.12 2.13
N ILE A 117 3.81 -14.42 2.47
CA ILE A 117 2.65 -13.71 1.92
C ILE A 117 2.74 -12.22 2.27
N HIS A 118 3.09 -11.86 3.50
CA HIS A 118 3.28 -10.46 3.90
C HIS A 118 4.35 -9.75 3.07
N SER A 119 5.50 -10.42 2.85
CA SER A 119 6.62 -9.88 2.08
C SER A 119 6.24 -9.65 0.61
N LEU A 120 5.54 -10.61 0.00
CA LEU A 120 5.02 -10.49 -1.38
C LEU A 120 3.96 -9.39 -1.49
N LEU A 121 3.04 -9.30 -0.52
CA LEU A 121 2.03 -8.26 -0.49
C LEU A 121 2.62 -6.86 -0.31
N GLY A 122 3.72 -6.72 0.43
CA GLY A 122 4.45 -5.45 0.56
C GLY A 122 4.99 -4.97 -0.77
N CYS A 123 5.62 -5.87 -1.52
CA CYS A 123 6.13 -5.60 -2.87
C CYS A 123 4.97 -5.24 -3.82
N PHE A 124 3.90 -6.04 -3.82
CA PHE A 124 2.72 -5.82 -4.64
C PHE A 124 2.05 -4.48 -4.34
N PHE A 125 1.84 -4.15 -3.06
CA PHE A 125 1.19 -2.91 -2.61
C PHE A 125 1.92 -1.68 -3.15
N TYR A 126 3.24 -1.62 -2.99
CA TYR A 126 4.02 -0.48 -3.47
C TYR A 126 4.10 -0.42 -5.00
N GLY A 127 4.20 -1.57 -5.68
CA GLY A 127 4.11 -1.61 -7.14
C GLY A 127 2.78 -1.05 -7.63
N ALA A 128 1.65 -1.53 -7.07
CA ALA A 128 0.32 -1.03 -7.39
C ALA A 128 0.14 0.46 -7.03
N PHE A 129 0.75 0.91 -5.93
CA PHE A 129 0.74 2.32 -5.53
C PHE A 129 1.45 3.20 -6.57
N VAL A 130 2.62 2.78 -7.08
CA VAL A 130 3.34 3.46 -8.15
C VAL A 130 2.49 3.52 -9.43
N VAL A 131 1.84 2.41 -9.82
CA VAL A 131 0.89 2.40 -10.96
C VAL A 131 -0.19 3.46 -10.76
N LYS A 132 -0.83 3.47 -9.59
CA LYS A 132 -1.91 4.42 -9.26
C LYS A 132 -1.42 5.88 -9.36
N MET A 133 -0.27 6.19 -8.76
CA MET A 133 0.25 7.56 -8.75
C MET A 133 0.59 8.04 -10.16
N LEU A 134 1.21 7.19 -10.98
CA LEU A 134 1.50 7.54 -12.37
C LEU A 134 0.23 7.66 -13.21
N ALA A 135 -0.75 6.77 -13.01
CA ALA A 135 -2.04 6.84 -13.70
C ALA A 135 -2.80 8.14 -13.39
N LEU A 136 -2.74 8.66 -12.15
CA LEU A 136 -3.36 9.94 -11.77
C LEU A 136 -2.79 11.15 -12.51
N THR A 137 -1.51 11.10 -12.91
CA THR A 137 -0.81 12.21 -13.57
C THR A 137 -0.85 12.14 -15.11
N ARG A 138 -1.40 11.07 -15.68
CA ARG A 138 -1.34 10.78 -17.12
C ARG A 138 -2.61 11.22 -17.84
N ALA A 139 -2.46 12.16 -18.78
CA ALA A 139 -3.51 12.47 -19.74
C ALA A 139 -3.78 11.26 -20.67
N GLY A 140 -5.05 10.96 -20.94
CA GLY A 140 -5.45 9.89 -21.85
C GLY A 140 -5.33 8.46 -21.30
N ALA A 141 -5.10 8.30 -19.98
CA ALA A 141 -5.21 6.99 -19.34
C ALA A 141 -6.67 6.48 -19.44
N PRO A 142 -6.87 5.17 -19.70
CA PRO A 142 -8.22 4.63 -19.81
C PRO A 142 -8.94 4.68 -18.46
N SER A 143 -10.25 4.91 -18.49
CA SER A 143 -11.07 5.14 -17.28
C SER A 143 -11.09 3.96 -16.30
N TRP A 144 -10.77 2.74 -16.76
CA TRP A 144 -10.68 1.54 -15.92
C TRP A 144 -9.37 1.45 -15.11
N LEU A 145 -8.29 2.11 -15.55
CA LEU A 145 -6.96 1.91 -14.96
C LEU A 145 -6.91 2.40 -13.51
N LEU A 146 -7.48 3.56 -13.24
CA LEU A 146 -7.47 4.16 -11.91
C LEU A 146 -8.29 3.35 -10.89
N PRO A 147 -9.53 2.90 -11.19
CA PRO A 147 -10.27 1.97 -10.35
C PRO A 147 -9.52 0.67 -10.06
N LEU A 148 -8.93 0.04 -11.09
CA LEU A 148 -8.20 -1.22 -10.89
C LEU A 148 -6.95 -1.02 -10.04
N ALA A 149 -6.14 0.00 -10.32
CA ALA A 149 -4.95 0.30 -9.51
C ALA A 149 -5.33 0.68 -8.08
N GLY A 150 -6.40 1.47 -7.89
CA GLY A 150 -6.93 1.80 -6.57
C GLY A 150 -7.42 0.57 -5.79
N GLY A 151 -8.15 -0.33 -6.46
CA GLY A 151 -8.58 -1.61 -5.91
C GLY A 151 -7.41 -2.51 -5.52
N ALA A 152 -6.40 -2.63 -6.39
CA ALA A 152 -5.18 -3.39 -6.12
C ALA A 152 -4.43 -2.86 -4.88
N VAL A 153 -4.27 -1.53 -4.77
CA VAL A 153 -3.68 -0.89 -3.57
C VAL A 153 -4.49 -1.22 -2.31
N PHE A 154 -5.82 -1.11 -2.38
CA PHE A 154 -6.70 -1.45 -1.25
C PHE A 154 -6.59 -2.93 -0.85
N THR A 155 -6.65 -3.85 -1.82
CA THR A 155 -6.50 -5.29 -1.58
C THR A 155 -5.14 -5.61 -0.96
N GLY A 156 -4.05 -5.01 -1.48
CA GLY A 156 -2.72 -5.17 -0.90
C GLY A 156 -2.64 -4.68 0.55
N LEU A 157 -3.23 -3.52 0.84
CA LEU A 157 -3.29 -2.96 2.20
C LEU A 157 -4.04 -3.88 3.17
N ILE A 158 -5.20 -4.40 2.76
CA ILE A 158 -5.98 -5.32 3.59
C ILE A 158 -5.23 -6.64 3.79
N GLY A 159 -4.62 -7.19 2.75
CA GLY A 159 -3.79 -8.39 2.90
C GLY A 159 -2.61 -8.18 3.86
N LEU A 160 -1.93 -7.03 3.78
CA LEU A 160 -0.87 -6.65 4.71
C LEU A 160 -1.39 -6.54 6.15
N TRP A 161 -2.57 -5.94 6.33
CA TRP A 161 -3.21 -5.84 7.64
C TRP A 161 -3.58 -7.22 8.20
N LEU A 162 -4.17 -8.11 7.39
CA LEU A 162 -4.55 -9.47 7.77
C LEU A 162 -3.34 -10.30 8.21
N THR A 163 -2.25 -10.24 7.45
CA THR A 163 -1.02 -11.01 7.71
C THR A 163 -0.14 -10.43 8.82
N SER A 164 -0.43 -9.20 9.27
CA SER A 164 0.32 -8.52 10.32
C SER A 164 -0.55 -8.14 11.52
N ALA A 165 -1.30 -7.04 11.44
CA ALA A 165 -1.99 -6.47 12.59
C ALA A 165 -3.10 -7.37 13.12
N LEU A 166 -3.93 -7.95 12.25
CA LEU A 166 -4.97 -8.88 12.69
C LEU A 166 -4.32 -10.09 13.37
N TRP A 167 -3.33 -10.71 12.71
CA TRP A 167 -2.57 -11.82 13.28
C TRP A 167 -1.98 -11.47 14.65
N PHE A 168 -1.41 -10.27 14.81
CA PHE A 168 -0.85 -9.80 16.08
C PHE A 168 -1.92 -9.75 17.17
N PHE A 169 -3.06 -9.09 16.91
CA PHE A 169 -4.13 -8.98 17.89
C PHE A 169 -4.75 -10.32 18.25
N THR A 170 -4.87 -11.25 17.30
CA THR A 170 -5.41 -12.59 17.58
C THR A 170 -4.43 -13.50 18.30
N THR A 171 -3.12 -13.24 18.20
CA THR A 171 -2.07 -14.07 18.81
C THR A 171 -1.67 -13.56 20.19
N PHE A 172 -1.56 -12.25 20.36
CA PHE A 172 -1.05 -11.62 21.58
C PHE A 172 -2.12 -10.82 22.35
N GLY A 173 -3.32 -10.67 21.79
CA GLY A 173 -4.39 -9.86 22.35
C GLY A 173 -4.31 -8.38 21.99
N VAL A 174 -5.29 -7.61 22.44
CA VAL A 174 -5.35 -6.15 22.24
C VAL A 174 -4.54 -5.45 23.32
N ILE A 175 -3.21 -5.49 23.18
CA ILE A 175 -2.28 -4.73 24.01
C ILE A 175 -1.94 -3.40 23.33
N ARG A 176 -1.84 -2.34 24.13
CA ARG A 176 -1.33 -1.03 23.69
C ARG A 176 0.13 -1.00 24.01
#